data_AF-A0AAW2M1M4-F1
#
_entry.id   AF-A0AAW2M1M4-F1
#
_cell.length_a   1.000
_cell.length_b   1.000
_cell.length_c   1.000
_cell.angle_alpha   90.00
_cell.angle_beta   90.00
_cell.angle_gamma   90.00
#
_symmetry.space_group_name_H-M   'P 1'
#
loop_
_entity.id
_entity.type
_entity.pdbx_description
1 polymer ?
#
loop_
_entity_poly.entity_id
_entity_poly.type
_entity_poly.pdbx_seq_one_letter_code
_entity_poly.pdbx_strand_id
1 'polypeptide(L)'
;MEKICVAVRVRPSANEESVNGFCWKVESNRISLHGSDGTPISGVSFAFDHVFDQECSNARVYELLTKDIINAAVEGFNGGVQCFRFSLA
;
A
#
# COMPACT_ATOMS: atom_id res chain seq x y z
N MET A 1 17.84 14.24 -6.11
CA MET A 1 16.49 14.59 -6.62
C MET A 1 15.54 14.25 -5.50
N GLU A 2 14.87 15.23 -4.90
CA GLU A 2 13.87 14.96 -3.85
C GLU A 2 12.71 14.19 -4.49
N LYS A 3 12.48 12.96 -4.03
CA LYS A 3 11.41 12.09 -4.55
C LYS A 3 10.51 11.72 -3.39
N ILE A 4 9.27 12.21 -3.42
CA ILE A 4 8.22 11.70 -2.56
C ILE A 4 7.80 10.35 -3.14
N CYS A 5 7.87 9.29 -2.33
CA CYS A 5 7.40 7.96 -2.67
C CYS A 5 6.16 7.65 -1.84
N VAL A 6 5.04 7.34 -2.49
CA VAL A 6 3.78 7.00 -1.83
C VAL A 6 3.50 5.53 -2.04
N ALA A 7 3.29 4.82 -0.93
CA ALA A 7 2.98 3.40 -0.95
C ALA A 7 1.76 3.06 -0.10
N VAL A 8 1.01 2.05 -0.54
CA VAL A 8 -0.12 1.48 0.19
C VAL A 8 0.18 0.04 0.52
N ARG A 9 -0.17 -0.39 1.75
CA ARG A 9 -0.11 -1.79 2.16
C ARG A 9 -1.46 -2.27 2.63
N VAL A 10 -1.99 -3.29 1.97
CA VAL A 10 -3.23 -3.94 2.36
C VAL A 10 -2.91 -4.92 3.49
N ARG A 11 -3.66 -4.82 4.59
CA ARG A 11 -3.53 -5.77 5.70
C ARG A 11 -4.17 -7.11 5.32
N PRO A 12 -3.63 -8.25 5.80
CA PRO A 12 -4.36 -9.52 5.80
C PRO A 12 -5.76 -9.38 6.40
N SER A 13 -6.76 -9.95 5.75
CA SER A 13 -8.11 -10.08 6.27
C SER A 13 -8.08 -10.95 7.53
N ALA A 14 -8.47 -10.39 8.68
CA ALA A 14 -8.49 -11.13 9.95
C ALA A 14 -9.63 -12.16 10.03
N ASN A 15 -10.67 -11.98 9.20
CA ASN A 15 -11.75 -12.89 8.87
C ASN A 15 -12.25 -12.46 7.49
N GLU A 16 -12.73 -13.40 6.66
CA GLU A 16 -13.24 -13.15 5.29
C GLU A 16 -14.52 -12.29 5.23
N GLU A 17 -14.73 -11.39 6.19
CA GLU A 17 -15.82 -10.43 6.12
C GLU A 17 -15.42 -9.29 5.18
N SER A 18 -15.81 -9.44 3.92
CA SER A 18 -16.05 -8.30 3.05
C SER A 18 -16.96 -7.34 3.80
N VAL A 19 -16.40 -6.24 4.31
CA VAL A 19 -17.18 -5.22 5.00
C VAL A 19 -18.20 -4.70 3.98
N ASN A 20 -19.48 -4.98 4.23
CA ASN A 20 -20.60 -4.62 3.36
C ASN A 20 -20.53 -5.19 1.92
N GLY A 21 -19.88 -6.35 1.72
CA GLY A 21 -19.80 -6.99 0.40
C GLY A 21 -18.79 -6.35 -0.55
N PHE A 22 -17.89 -5.49 -0.06
CA PHE A 22 -16.82 -4.91 -0.86
C PHE A 22 -15.44 -5.47 -0.50
N CYS A 23 -14.55 -5.59 -1.48
CA CYS A 23 -13.17 -6.01 -1.27
C CYS A 23 -12.19 -5.15 -2.06
N TRP A 24 -11.05 -4.83 -1.44
CA TRP A 24 -9.95 -4.17 -2.14
C TRP A 24 -9.13 -5.21 -2.90
N LYS A 25 -8.94 -5.01 -4.21
CA LYS A 25 -8.04 -5.80 -5.03
C LYS A 25 -6.79 -5.00 -5.37
N VAL A 26 -5.66 -5.70 -5.37
CA VAL A 26 -4.36 -5.16 -5.74
C VAL A 26 -3.96 -5.77 -7.08
N GLU A 27 -3.64 -4.92 -8.05
CA GLU A 27 -3.12 -5.31 -9.35
C GLU A 27 -1.88 -4.48 -9.64
N SER A 28 -0.70 -5.08 -9.46
CA SER A 28 0.58 -4.36 -9.56
C SER A 28 0.60 -3.15 -8.61
N ASN A 29 0.85 -1.95 -9.14
CA ASN A 29 0.88 -0.69 -8.39
C ASN A 29 -0.49 0.01 -8.31
N ARG A 30 -1.57 -0.73 -8.50
CA ARG A 30 -2.94 -0.20 -8.48
C ARG A 30 -3.78 -0.94 -7.46
N ILE A 31 -4.64 -0.20 -6.77
CA ILE A 31 -5.64 -0.73 -5.85
C ILE A 31 -7.03 -0.29 -6.30
N SER A 32 -7.99 -1.21 -6.34
CA SER A 32 -9.38 -0.96 -6.75
C SER A 32 -10.36 -1.57 -5.77
N LEU A 33 -11.51 -0.91 -5.59
CA LEU A 33 -12.61 -1.47 -4.81
C LEU A 33 -13.49 -2.32 -5.73
N HIS A 34 -13.80 -3.53 -5.32
CA HIS A 34 -14.65 -4.47 -6.04
C HIS A 34 -15.89 -4.79 -5.20
N GLY A 35 -17.01 -5.00 -5.87
CA GLY A 35 -18.24 -5.52 -5.26
C GLY A 35 -18.16 -7.02 -4.95
N SER A 36 -19.23 -7.55 -4.37
CA SER A 36 -19.34 -8.96 -3.97
C SER A 36 -19.34 -9.93 -5.15
N ASP A 37 -19.72 -9.44 -6.34
CA ASP A 37 -19.65 -10.16 -7.61
C ASP A 37 -18.25 -10.11 -8.25
N GLY A 38 -17.29 -9.46 -7.58
CA GLY A 38 -15.92 -9.31 -8.06
C GLY A 38 -15.74 -8.23 -9.13
N THR A 39 -16.79 -7.48 -9.49
CA THR A 39 -16.70 -6.40 -10.48
C THR A 39 -16.07 -5.15 -9.86
N PRO A 40 -15.18 -4.45 -10.59
CA PRO A 40 -14.60 -3.21 -10.11
C PRO A 40 -15.65 -2.10 -10.05
N ILE A 41 -15.70 -1.37 -8.94
CA ILE A 41 -16.54 -0.18 -8.81
C ILE A 41 -15.92 0.94 -9.63
N SER A 42 -16.68 1.44 -10.60
CA SER A 42 -16.24 2.55 -11.45
C SER A 42 -15.86 3.77 -10.61
N GLY A 43 -14.68 4.34 -10.90
CA GLY A 43 -14.17 5.51 -10.21
C GLY A 43 -13.43 5.25 -8.88
N VAL A 44 -13.44 4.02 -8.35
CA VAL A 44 -12.75 3.69 -7.09
C VAL A 44 -11.49 2.87 -7.39
N SER A 45 -10.50 3.53 -7.97
CA SER A 45 -9.24 2.88 -8.34
C SER A 45 -8.08 3.86 -8.39
N PHE A 46 -6.98 3.52 -7.72
CA PHE A 46 -5.87 4.43 -7.42
C PHE A 46 -4.54 3.77 -7.74
N ALA A 47 -3.62 4.53 -8.33
CA ALA A 47 -2.25 4.09 -8.61
C ALA A 47 -1.27 4.81 -7.68
N PHE A 48 -0.27 4.09 -7.20
CA PHE A 48 0.78 4.58 -6.29
C PHE A 48 2.16 4.15 -6.79
N ASP A 49 3.24 4.62 -6.16
CA ASP A 49 4.59 4.13 -6.49
C ASP A 49 4.72 2.64 -6.16
N HIS A 50 4.11 2.21 -5.06
CA HIS A 50 4.03 0.81 -4.65
C HIS A 50 2.67 0.49 -4.01
N VAL A 51 2.08 -0.63 -4.39
CA VAL A 51 0.95 -1.23 -3.67
C VAL A 51 1.34 -2.64 -3.25
N PHE A 52 1.30 -2.89 -1.95
CA PHE A 52 1.62 -4.16 -1.33
C PHE A 52 0.32 -4.88 -0.97
N ASP A 53 0.18 -6.10 -1.46
CA ASP A 53 -0.91 -6.98 -1.10
C ASP A 53 -0.76 -7.54 0.33
N GLN A 54 -1.70 -8.41 0.68
CA GLN A 54 -1.80 -9.02 2.00
C GLN A 54 -0.64 -9.98 2.30
N GLU A 55 -0.07 -10.60 1.27
CA GLU A 55 1.01 -11.58 1.39
C GLU A 55 2.41 -10.94 1.40
N CYS A 56 2.48 -9.63 1.16
CA CYS A 56 3.74 -8.90 1.13
C CYS A 56 4.47 -8.92 2.48
N SER A 57 5.71 -9.42 2.44
CA SER A 57 6.60 -9.51 3.60
C SER A 57 7.14 -8.15 4.05
N ASN A 58 7.47 -8.03 5.33
CA ASN A 58 8.11 -6.83 5.86
C ASN A 58 9.49 -6.57 5.23
N ALA A 59 10.22 -7.63 4.86
CA ALA A 59 11.50 -7.51 4.18
C ALA A 59 11.34 -6.79 2.83
N ARG A 60 10.30 -7.14 2.06
CA ARG A 60 10.02 -6.49 0.78
C ARG A 60 9.65 -5.02 0.93
N VAL A 61 8.86 -4.68 1.95
CA VAL A 61 8.51 -3.28 2.26
C VAL A 61 9.76 -2.47 2.64
N TYR A 62 10.63 -3.04 3.49
CA TYR A 62 11.89 -2.41 3.87
C TYR A 62 12.80 -2.13 2.66
N GLU A 63 12.98 -3.14 1.80
CA GLU A 63 13.82 -3.03 0.61
C GLU A 63 13.37 -1.93 -0.34
N LEU A 64 12.06 -1.77 -0.54
CA LEU A 64 11.51 -0.83 -1.51
C LEU A 64 11.28 0.58 -0.97
N LEU A 65 10.98 0.74 0.32
CA LEU A 65 10.59 2.05 0.88
C LEU A 65 11.65 2.68 1.77
N THR A 66 12.38 1.88 2.55
CA THR A 66 13.15 2.40 3.68
C THR A 66 14.66 2.29 3.47
N LYS A 67 15.11 1.24 2.77
CA LYS A 67 16.54 0.98 2.55
C LYS A 67 17.27 2.19 1.94
N ASP A 68 16.71 2.77 0.90
CA ASP A 68 17.35 3.90 0.21
C ASP A 68 17.32 5.19 1.05
N ILE A 69 16.28 5.38 1.88
CA ILE A 69 16.22 6.49 2.84
C ILE A 69 17.33 6.36 3.89
N ILE A 70 17.58 5.15 4.38
CA ILE A 70 18.68 4.87 5.33
C ILE A 70 20.03 5.11 4.67
N ASN A 71 20.24 4.64 3.44
CA ASN A 71 21.49 4.88 2.71
C ASN A 71 21.73 6.37 2.50
N ALA A 72 20.70 7.12 2.09
CA ALA A 72 20.79 8.57 1.95
C ALA A 72 21.11 9.26 3.29
N ALA A 73 20.54 8.79 4.41
CA ALA A 73 20.89 9.30 5.73
C ALA A 73 22.36 9.06 6.10
N VAL A 74 22.93 7.90 5.73
CA VAL A 74 24.36 7.61 5.90
C VAL A 74 25.23 8.54 5.04
N GLU A 75 24.75 8.95 3.87
CA GLU A 75 25.40 9.92 2.98
C GLU A 75 25.23 11.39 3.43
N GLY A 76 24.50 11.65 4.53
CA GLY A 76 24.32 12.98 5.10
C GLY A 76 23.04 13.71 4.67
N PHE A 77 22.08 13.02 4.05
CA PHE A 77 20.78 13.60 3.68
C PHE A 77 19.72 13.37 4.75
N ASN A 78 18.85 14.36 4.96
CA ASN A 78 17.69 14.17 5.83
C ASN A 78 16.61 13.37 5.08
N GLY A 79 16.03 12.37 5.76
CA GLY A 79 14.95 11.54 5.22
C GLY A 79 13.87 11.27 6.28
N GLY A 80 12.64 11.03 5.83
CA GLY A 80 11.51 10.78 6.72
C GLY A 80 10.54 9.76 6.14
N VAL A 81 9.94 8.96 7.03
CA VAL A 81 8.87 8.02 6.70
C VAL A 81 7.67 8.36 7.56
N GLN A 82 6.53 8.64 6.92
CA GLN A 82 5.26 8.89 7.61
C GLN A 82 4.28 7.77 7.30
N CYS A 83 3.82 7.07 8.34
CA CYS A 83 2.83 6.02 8.22
C CYS A 83 1.45 6.55 8.63
N PHE A 84 0.46 6.32 7.79
CA PHE A 84 -0.94 6.58 8.08
C PHE A 84 -1.69 5.26 8.18
N ARG A 85 -2.56 5.13 9.19
CA ARG A 85 -3.50 4.01 9.29
C ARG A 85 -4.91 4.54 9.20
N PHE A 86 -5.67 4.02 8.25
CA PHE A 86 -7.11 4.25 8.18
C PHE A 86 -7.80 3.03 8.77
N SER A 87 -8.48 3.21 9.91
CA SER A 87 -9.44 2.24 10.40
C SER A 87 -10.79 2.67 9.86
N LEU A 88 -11.26 2.04 8.79
CA LEU A 88 -12.66 2.13 8.40
C LEU A 88 -13.44 1.35 9.46
N ALA A 89 -14.08 2.08 10.37
CA ALA A 89 -15.04 1.57 11.33
C ALA A 89 -16.40 1.34 10.66
#